data_AF-A0A4Q3EFH1-F1
#
_entry.id   AF-A0A4Q3EFH1-F1
#
_cell.length_a   1.000
_cell.length_b   1.000
_cell.length_c   1.000
_cell.angle_alpha   90.00
_cell.angle_beta   90.00
_cell.angle_gamma   90.00
#
_symmetry.space_group_name_H-M   'P 1'
#
loop_
_entity.id
_entity.type
_entity.pdbx_description
1 polymer ?
#
loop_
_entity_poly.entity_id
_entity_poly.type
_entity_poly.pdbx_seq_one_letter_code
_entity_poly.pdbx_strand_id
1 'polypeptide(L)' 'MKKKYLLVLFALPLFVSCSKKEGPEGKKSLIDMVSESAGANCPYGGYKVNSGIDLNRNNTLDATEIESTKFI' A
#
# COMPACT_ATOMS: atom_id res chain seq x y z
N MET A 1 12.24 9.35 65.75
CA MET A 1 12.63 9.32 64.32
C MET A 1 12.70 7.88 63.79
N LYS A 2 11.62 7.25 63.31
CA LYS A 2 11.66 6.08 62.37
C LYS A 2 10.29 5.96 61.66
N LYS A 3 10.01 6.81 60.68
CA LYS A 3 8.89 6.62 59.73
C LYS A 3 9.22 5.39 58.90
N LYS A 4 8.65 4.23 59.23
CA LYS A 4 8.81 2.99 58.47
C LYS A 4 7.86 3.03 57.28
N TYR A 5 8.45 3.18 56.10
CA TYR A 5 7.85 2.98 54.79
C TYR A 5 7.07 1.67 54.77
N LEU A 6 5.75 1.75 54.78
CA LEU A 6 4.87 0.59 54.60
C LEU A 6 3.85 0.96 53.53
N LEU A 7 4.00 0.28 52.38
CA LEU A 7 3.10 0.27 51.24
C LEU A 7 2.98 1.59 50.47
N VAL A 8 4.04 1.94 49.73
CA VAL A 8 3.85 2.57 48.42
C VAL A 8 3.19 1.49 47.56
N LEU A 9 1.85 1.49 47.52
CA LEU A 9 1.09 0.82 46.48
C LEU A 9 1.64 1.37 45.17
N PHE A 10 2.44 0.54 44.51
CA PHE A 10 2.89 0.71 43.15
C PHE A 10 1.61 0.71 42.31
N ALA A 11 0.94 1.86 42.24
CA ALA A 11 -0.03 2.13 41.20
C ALA A 11 0.81 2.13 39.92
N LEU A 12 1.05 0.92 39.40
CA LEU A 12 1.53 0.69 38.06
C LEU A 12 0.59 1.53 37.21
N PRO A 13 1.06 2.67 36.68
CA PRO A 13 0.23 3.48 35.83
C PRO A 13 -0.31 2.54 34.76
N LEU A 14 -1.62 2.56 34.58
CA LEU A 14 -2.32 1.99 33.43
C LEU A 14 -1.83 2.73 32.18
N PHE A 15 -0.55 2.57 31.83
CA PHE A 15 -0.05 2.76 30.50
C PHE A 15 -0.53 1.56 29.71
N VAL A 16 -1.84 1.48 29.48
CA VAL A 16 -2.35 0.88 28.25
C VAL A 16 -1.85 1.80 27.14
N SER A 17 -0.56 1.64 26.84
CA SER A 17 0.08 2.25 25.69
C SER A 17 -0.64 1.67 24.48
N CYS A 18 -1.09 2.55 23.58
CA CYS A 18 -1.75 2.16 22.34
C CYS A 18 -0.80 1.26 21.55
N SER A 19 -1.00 -0.06 21.64
CA SER A 19 -0.24 -1.02 20.86
C SER A 19 -0.78 -0.95 19.44
N LYS A 20 -0.07 -0.23 18.57
CA LYS A 20 -0.39 -0.17 17.14
C LYS A 20 -0.37 -1.59 16.58
N LYS A 21 -1.55 -2.19 16.39
CA LYS A 21 -1.68 -3.39 15.57
C LYS A 21 -1.57 -2.93 14.13
N GLU A 22 -0.56 -3.41 13.43
CA GLU A 22 -0.47 -3.19 12.00
C GLU A 22 -1.62 -3.93 11.31
N GLY A 23 -2.27 -3.24 10.37
CA GLY A 23 -3.23 -3.88 9.48
C GLY A 23 -2.52 -4.74 8.45
N PRO A 24 -3.27 -5.54 7.68
CA PRO A 24 -2.70 -6.23 6.53
C PRO A 24 -2.00 -5.25 5.59
N GLU A 25 -0.89 -5.68 4.99
CA GLU A 25 -0.23 -4.89 3.96
C GLU A 25 -1.18 -4.57 2.80
N GLY A 26 -1.18 -3.31 2.35
CA GLY A 26 -1.87 -2.91 1.13
C GLY A 26 -1.33 -3.65 -0.10
N LYS A 27 -2.18 -3.80 -1.11
CA LYS A 27 -1.75 -4.29 -2.43
C LYS A 27 -1.04 -3.17 -3.18
N LYS A 28 -0.20 -3.53 -4.14
CA LYS A 28 0.54 -2.57 -4.97
C LYS A 28 -0.35 -2.07 -6.10
N SER A 29 -0.26 -0.77 -6.38
CA SER A 29 -0.77 -0.21 -7.64
C SER A 29 0.38 -0.17 -8.63
N LEU A 30 0.18 -0.76 -9.80
CA LEU A 30 1.19 -0.89 -10.85
C LEU A 30 0.76 -0.16 -12.10
N ILE A 31 1.75 0.34 -12.84
CA ILE A 31 1.60 0.98 -14.15
C ILE A 31 2.51 0.25 -15.12
N ASP A 32 1.96 -0.13 -16.26
CA ASP A 32 2.70 -0.67 -17.39
C ASP A 32 2.56 0.30 -18.59
N MET A 33 3.68 0.59 -19.24
CA MET A 33 3.74 1.52 -20.36
C MET A 33 4.41 0.85 -21.54
N VAL A 34 3.67 0.70 -22.62
CA VAL A 34 4.13 0.05 -23.86
C VAL A 34 4.10 1.07 -24.98
N SER A 35 5.17 1.12 -25.78
CA SER A 35 5.18 1.93 -27.00
C SER A 35 4.07 1.46 -27.95
N GLU A 36 3.25 2.42 -28.39
CA GLU A 36 2.18 2.21 -29.37
C GLU A 36 2.64 2.82 -30.70
N SER A 37 2.60 2.03 -31.77
CA SER A 37 2.92 2.53 -33.11
C SER A 37 1.78 3.40 -33.65
N ALA A 38 2.07 4.19 -34.69
CA ALA A 38 1.05 4.98 -35.37
C ALA A 38 -0.09 4.08 -35.87
N GLY A 39 -1.33 4.42 -35.50
CA GLY A 39 -2.50 3.57 -35.74
C GLY A 39 -3.79 4.14 -35.18
N ALA A 40 -4.77 3.25 -34.97
CA ALA A 40 -6.13 3.64 -34.60
C ALA A 40 -6.22 4.34 -33.23
N ASN A 41 -5.38 3.92 -32.27
CA ASN A 41 -5.39 4.49 -30.92
C ASN A 41 -4.52 5.76 -30.82
N CYS A 42 -3.38 5.76 -31.50
CA CYS A 42 -2.43 6.88 -31.54
C CYS A 42 -2.09 7.19 -33.01
N PRO A 43 -2.74 8.16 -33.68
CA PRO A 43 -2.51 8.42 -35.11
C PRO A 43 -1.05 8.73 -35.49
N TYR A 44 -0.27 9.24 -34.54
CA TYR A 44 1.13 9.62 -34.74
C TYR A 44 2.10 8.73 -33.94
N GLY A 45 1.62 7.61 -33.41
CA GLY A 45 2.33 6.80 -32.42
C GLY A 45 2.32 7.45 -31.04
N GLY A 46 2.81 6.73 -30.04
CA GLY A 46 2.77 7.18 -28.65
C GLY A 46 2.95 6.03 -27.67
N TYR A 47 2.15 6.03 -26.60
CA TYR A 47 2.19 4.99 -25.58
C TYR A 47 0.79 4.52 -25.19
N LYS A 48 0.68 3.21 -24.98
CA LYS A 48 -0.42 2.60 -24.23
C LYS A 48 0.00 2.50 -22.77
N VAL A 49 -0.78 3.12 -21.90
CA VAL A 49 -0.58 3.12 -20.45
C VAL A 49 -1.68 2.29 -19.81
N ASN A 50 -1.30 1.19 -19.16
CA ASN A 50 -2.17 0.34 -18.37
C ASN A 50 -1.93 0.59 -16.88
N SER A 51 -2.99 0.55 -16.08
CA SER A 51 -2.90 0.66 -14.63
C SER A 51 -3.86 -0.30 -13.94
N GLY A 52 -3.46 -0.79 -12.76
CA GLY A 52 -4.31 -1.65 -11.94
C GLY A 52 -3.67 -2.01 -10.60
N ILE A 53 -4.34 -2.88 -9.85
CA ILE A 53 -3.89 -3.39 -8.56
C ILE A 53 -3.32 -4.80 -8.75
N ASP A 54 -2.10 -5.04 -8.28
CA ASP A 54 -1.49 -6.37 -8.21
C ASP A 54 -2.24 -7.21 -7.16
N LEU A 55 -3.21 -7.98 -7.64
CA LEU A 55 -4.12 -8.77 -6.83
C LEU A 55 -3.43 -10.05 -6.34
N ASN A 56 -2.56 -10.64 -7.15
CA ASN A 56 -1.88 -11.89 -6.84
C ASN A 56 -0.52 -11.72 -6.13
N ARG A 57 -0.03 -10.48 -5.98
CA ARG A 57 1.24 -10.09 -5.34
C ARG A 57 2.50 -10.59 -6.06
N ASN A 58 2.47 -10.72 -7.38
CA ASN A 58 3.62 -11.16 -8.17
C ASN A 58 4.53 -10.01 -8.66
N ASN A 59 4.21 -8.75 -8.31
CA ASN A 59 4.90 -7.53 -8.75
C ASN A 59 4.87 -7.26 -10.26
N THR A 60 3.93 -7.87 -10.97
CA THR A 60 3.68 -7.66 -12.39
C THR A 60 2.23 -7.23 -12.56
N LEU A 61 1.93 -6.37 -13.53
CA LEU A 61 0.54 -6.04 -13.86
C LEU A 61 0.03 -7.08 -14.86
N ASP A 62 -0.68 -8.09 -14.37
CA ASP A 62 -1.23 -9.13 -15.24
C ASP A 62 -2.42 -8.60 -16.06
N ALA A 63 -2.69 -9.21 -17.22
CA ALA A 63 -3.79 -8.78 -18.10
C ALA A 63 -5.16 -8.79 -17.40
N THR A 64 -5.36 -9.69 -16.43
CA THR A 64 -6.60 -9.78 -15.63
C THR A 64 -6.70 -8.71 -14.54
N GLU A 65 -5.61 -8.01 -14.25
CA GLU A 65 -5.51 -6.99 -13.20
C GLU A 65 -5.58 -5.56 -13.75
N ILE A 66 -5.63 -5.40 -15.08
CA ILE A 66 -5.75 -4.08 -15.72
C ILE A 66 -7.16 -3.52 -15.47
N GLU A 67 -7.21 -2.41 -14.75
CA GLU A 67 -8.44 -1.69 -14.43
C GLU A 67 -8.67 -0.49 -15.36
N SER A 68 -7.60 0.05 -15.96
CA SER A 68 -7.68 1.19 -16.86
C SER A 68 -6.59 1.17 -17.91
N THR A 69 -6.97 1.56 -19.12
CA THR A 69 -6.06 1.76 -20.25
C THR A 69 -6.24 3.16 -20.80
N LYS A 70 -5.14 3.85 -21.04
CA LYS A 70 -5.08 5.17 -21.69
C LYS A 70 -4.06 5.14 -22.82
N PHE A 71 -4.30 5.99 -23.81
CA PHE A 71 -3.41 6.20 -24.94
C PHE A 71 -2.98 7.66 -24.94
N ILE A 72 -1.67 7.89 -25.08
CA ILE A 72 -1.04 9.23 -25.11
C ILE A 72 -0.11 9.35 -26.30
#